data_AF-A0A935FY04-F1
#
_entry.id   AF-A0A935FY04-F1
#
_cell.length_a   1.000
_cell.length_b   1.000
_cell.length_c   1.000
_cell.angle_alpha   90.00
_cell.angle_beta   90.00
_cell.angle_gamma   90.00
#
_symmetry.space_group_name_H-M   'P 1'
#
loop_
_entity.id
_entity.type
_entity.pdbx_description
1 polymer ?
#
loop_
_entity_poly.entity_id
_entity_poly.type
_entity_poly.pdbx_seq_one_letter_code
_entity_poly.pdbx_strand_id
1 'polypeptide(L)'
;MTPWSLEVHVHNHQAAGMPEGHAEFGSLSVADNSTKYKSIQATDGSRLYLSYVMPSKPIVGINEFEFTLHRRNDMMTFPADSSYTCDMYPWMPSMGHSSPNNVNPVHDDMGHYKGQVNFTMTGDWQIKVYLNKNGQRDSTYFDLVF
;
A
#
# COMPACT_ATOMS: atom_id res chain seq x y z
N MET A 1 -14.83 -7.84 19.81
CA MET A 1 -14.77 -6.94 18.64
C MET A 1 -16.15 -6.97 18.01
N THR A 2 -16.76 -5.81 17.77
CA THR A 2 -18.03 -5.73 17.04
C THR A 2 -17.79 -6.16 15.60
N PRO A 3 -18.53 -7.15 15.06
CA PRO A 3 -18.42 -7.52 13.66
C PRO A 3 -18.82 -6.32 12.80
N TRP A 4 -18.07 -6.07 11.74
CA TRP A 4 -18.44 -5.07 10.75
C TRP A 4 -19.46 -5.66 9.79
N SER A 5 -20.38 -4.84 9.31
CA SER A 5 -21.22 -5.13 8.14
C SER A 5 -20.82 -4.19 7.00
N LEU A 6 -20.82 -4.71 5.77
CA LEU A 6 -20.70 -3.91 4.55
C LEU A 6 -22.05 -3.92 3.86
N GLU A 7 -22.62 -2.74 3.63
CA GLU A 7 -23.83 -2.58 2.84
C GLU A 7 -23.48 -1.93 1.49
N VAL A 8 -23.95 -2.53 0.40
CA VAL A 8 -23.74 -2.04 -0.96
C VAL A 8 -25.09 -1.68 -1.56
N HIS A 9 -25.30 -0.40 -1.82
CA HIS A 9 -26.45 0.09 -2.58
C HIS A 9 -26.05 0.32 -4.03
N VAL A 10 -26.82 -0.24 -4.96
CA VAL A 10 -26.60 -0.10 -6.40
C VAL A 10 -27.79 0.59 -7.01
N HIS A 11 -27.55 1.69 -7.72
CA HIS A 11 -28.58 2.45 -8.44
C HIS A 11 -28.23 2.48 -9.93
N ASN A 12 -29.14 1.99 -10.79
CA ASN A 12 -28.94 2.06 -12.23
C ASN A 12 -29.72 3.23 -12.82
N HIS A 13 -29.04 4.37 -12.98
CA HIS A 13 -29.65 5.59 -13.51
C HIS A 13 -29.88 5.56 -15.03
N GLN A 14 -29.41 4.52 -15.74
CA GLN A 14 -29.49 4.41 -17.19
C GLN A 14 -30.68 3.54 -17.66
N ALA A 15 -31.27 2.73 -16.78
CA ALA A 15 -32.43 1.90 -17.09
C ALA A 15 -33.74 2.64 -16.81
N ALA A 16 -34.76 2.38 -17.64
CA ALA A 16 -36.11 2.91 -17.42
C ALA A 16 -36.64 2.46 -16.04
N GLY A 17 -37.18 3.40 -15.28
CA GLY A 17 -37.65 3.14 -13.91
C GLY A 17 -36.55 3.20 -12.84
N MET A 18 -35.31 3.52 -13.20
CA MET A 18 -34.17 3.73 -12.28
C MET A 18 -34.06 2.65 -11.18
N PRO A 19 -34.00 1.36 -11.55
CA PRO A 19 -34.02 0.29 -10.57
C PRO A 19 -32.82 0.38 -9.62
N GLU A 20 -33.08 0.07 -8.36
CA GLU A 20 -32.10 0.04 -7.28
C GLU A 20 -32.15 -1.29 -6.52
N GLY A 21 -31.07 -1.61 -5.83
CA GLY A 21 -30.95 -2.80 -4.99
C GLY A 21 -29.93 -2.58 -3.88
N HIS A 22 -30.07 -3.34 -2.79
CA HIS A 22 -29.10 -3.35 -1.70
C HIS A 22 -28.64 -4.78 -1.44
N ALA A 23 -27.37 -4.93 -1.05
CA ALA A 23 -26.79 -6.18 -0.58
C ALA A 23 -26.07 -5.92 0.75
N GLU A 24 -26.39 -6.71 1.77
CA GLU A 24 -25.71 -6.65 3.06
C GLU A 24 -24.78 -7.86 3.23
N PHE A 25 -23.52 -7.58 3.58
CA PHE A 25 -22.51 -8.56 3.91
C PHE A 25 -22.19 -8.42 5.40
N GLY A 26 -22.82 -9.26 6.22
CA GLY A 26 -22.61 -9.29 7.67
C GLY A 26 -21.36 -10.07 8.08
N SER A 27 -21.01 -9.95 9.36
CA SER A 27 -19.97 -10.76 10.03
C SER A 27 -18.58 -10.68 9.39
N LEU A 28 -18.18 -9.50 8.92
CA LEU A 28 -16.83 -9.27 8.45
C LEU A 28 -15.86 -9.19 9.64
N SER A 29 -14.85 -10.05 9.61
CA SER A 29 -13.66 -9.88 10.44
C SER A 29 -12.68 -8.97 9.72
N VAL A 30 -12.55 -7.73 10.20
CA VAL A 30 -11.45 -6.85 9.77
C VAL A 30 -10.21 -7.34 10.51
N ALA A 31 -9.35 -8.08 9.81
CA ALA A 31 -8.06 -8.46 10.34
C ALA A 31 -7.22 -7.19 10.55
N ASP A 32 -6.66 -7.02 11.76
CA ASP A 32 -5.64 -6.00 11.97
C ASP A 32 -4.42 -6.38 11.12
N ASN A 33 -4.14 -5.58 10.09
CA ASN A 33 -3.02 -5.77 9.19
C ASN A 33 -2.15 -4.51 9.15
N SER A 34 -1.74 -4.07 10.34
CA SER A 34 -0.86 -2.92 10.54
C SER A 34 0.48 -3.00 9.81
N THR A 35 0.89 -4.18 9.32
CA THR A 35 2.11 -4.31 8.52
C THR A 35 1.94 -3.87 7.07
N LYS A 36 0.71 -3.93 6.52
CA LYS A 36 0.39 -3.54 5.14
C LYS A 36 -0.05 -2.08 4.98
N TYR A 37 -0.17 -1.34 6.06
CA TYR A 37 -0.55 0.06 6.03
C TYR A 37 0.39 0.89 6.90
N LYS A 38 0.81 2.06 6.41
CA LYS A 38 1.69 2.98 7.13
C LYS A 38 1.13 4.40 7.04
N SER A 39 1.11 5.09 8.17
CA SER A 39 0.79 6.52 8.26
C SER A 39 2.00 7.25 8.81
N ILE A 40 2.60 8.14 8.02
CA ILE A 40 3.77 8.93 8.43
C ILE A 40 3.47 10.43 8.36
N GLN A 41 4.10 11.21 9.23
CA GLN A 41 4.19 12.65 9.03
C GLN A 41 5.48 12.90 8.24
N ALA A 42 5.35 13.43 7.03
CA ALA A 42 6.45 13.80 6.18
C ALA A 42 7.16 15.05 6.73
N THR A 43 8.40 15.25 6.31
CA THR A 43 9.24 16.38 6.74
C THR A 43 8.63 17.73 6.37
N ASP A 44 7.86 17.80 5.28
CA ASP A 44 7.11 19.01 4.87
C ASP A 44 5.84 19.27 5.69
N GLY A 45 5.56 18.43 6.69
CA GLY A 45 4.38 18.50 7.56
C GLY A 45 3.16 17.73 7.04
N SER A 46 3.18 17.25 5.79
CA SER A 46 2.08 16.48 5.20
C SER A 46 1.90 15.15 5.92
N ARG A 47 0.64 14.72 6.11
CA ARG A 47 0.34 13.37 6.58
C ARG A 47 0.18 12.46 5.36
N LEU A 48 1.05 11.46 5.24
CA LEU A 48 1.06 10.50 4.15
C LEU A 48 0.55 9.14 4.62
N TYR A 49 -0.12 8.44 3.71
CA TYR A 49 -0.70 7.13 3.88
C TYR A 49 -0.20 6.22 2.79
N LEU A 50 0.46 5.14 3.19
CA LEU A 50 0.97 4.13 2.29
C LEU A 50 0.23 2.82 2.51
N SER A 51 -0.27 2.21 1.44
CA SER A 51 -0.92 0.89 1.52
C SER A 51 -0.23 -0.10 0.59
N TYR A 52 0.26 -1.18 1.15
CA TYR A 52 0.87 -2.29 0.45
C TYR A 52 -0.18 -3.05 -0.38
N VAL A 53 0.15 -3.34 -1.64
CA VAL A 53 -0.74 -4.06 -2.58
C VAL A 53 -0.13 -5.42 -2.95
N MET A 54 1.11 -5.43 -3.46
CA MET A 54 1.80 -6.63 -3.95
C MET A 54 3.24 -6.74 -3.43
N PRO A 55 3.79 -7.97 -3.33
CA PRO A 55 3.15 -9.26 -3.60
C PRO A 55 2.15 -9.73 -2.51
N SER A 56 1.01 -10.27 -2.93
CA SER A 56 0.05 -10.90 -1.99
C SER A 56 0.48 -12.31 -1.55
N LYS A 57 1.22 -13.02 -2.42
CA LYS A 57 1.82 -14.33 -2.20
C LYS A 57 3.26 -14.30 -2.72
N PRO A 58 4.20 -13.80 -1.91
CA PRO A 58 5.60 -13.69 -2.32
C PRO A 58 6.24 -15.06 -2.61
N ILE A 59 7.21 -15.05 -3.53
CA ILE A 59 8.04 -16.20 -3.89
C ILE A 59 9.53 -15.90 -3.66
N VAL A 60 10.34 -16.95 -3.54
CA VAL A 60 11.80 -16.81 -3.67
C VAL A 60 12.11 -16.47 -5.13
N GLY A 61 12.79 -15.36 -5.34
CA GLY A 61 13.04 -14.75 -6.63
C GLY A 61 12.42 -13.36 -6.75
N ILE A 62 12.25 -12.90 -7.99
CA ILE A 62 11.71 -11.58 -8.30
C ILE A 62 10.19 -11.60 -8.16
N ASN A 63 9.66 -10.63 -7.41
CA ASN A 63 8.25 -10.39 -7.21
C ASN A 63 7.90 -9.00 -7.73
N GLU A 64 6.71 -8.85 -8.29
CA GLU A 64 6.12 -7.53 -8.50
C GLU A 64 5.86 -6.89 -7.14
N PHE A 65 6.34 -5.66 -6.98
CA PHE A 65 6.11 -4.87 -5.79
C PHE A 65 5.23 -3.68 -6.12
N GLU A 66 4.17 -3.49 -5.33
CA GLU A 66 3.24 -2.40 -5.52
C GLU A 66 2.73 -1.87 -4.17
N PHE A 67 2.68 -0.56 -4.06
CA PHE A 67 2.02 0.14 -2.97
C PHE A 67 1.33 1.40 -3.49
N THR A 68 0.38 1.94 -2.72
CA THR A 68 -0.26 3.22 -3.00
C THR A 68 0.26 4.30 -2.05
N LEU A 69 0.31 5.54 -2.52
CA LEU A 69 0.67 6.72 -1.73
C LEU A 69 -0.40 7.80 -1.85
N HIS A 70 -1.02 8.12 -0.72
CA HIS A 70 -2.02 9.17 -0.61
C HIS A 70 -1.61 10.19 0.46
N ARG A 71 -2.00 11.44 0.27
CA ARG A 71 -1.82 12.48 1.28
C ARG A 71 -3.15 12.86 1.90
N ARG A 72 -3.14 13.26 3.17
CA ARG A 72 -4.29 13.91 3.77
C ARG A 72 -4.49 15.29 3.13
N ASN A 73 -5.67 15.54 2.57
CA ASN A 73 -6.08 16.89 2.19
C ASN A 73 -6.96 17.52 3.28
N ASP A 74 -7.93 16.76 3.78
CA ASP A 74 -8.84 17.17 4.86
C ASP A 74 -9.27 15.96 5.71
N MET A 75 -10.42 16.01 6.38
CA MET A 75 -10.91 14.87 7.19
C MET A 75 -11.48 13.72 6.36
N MET A 76 -11.89 13.97 5.11
CA MET A 76 -12.61 13.01 4.27
C MET A 76 -11.92 12.77 2.92
N THR A 77 -10.99 13.62 2.50
CA THR A 77 -10.33 13.56 1.19
C THR A 77 -8.86 13.19 1.31
N PHE A 78 -8.46 12.13 0.59
CA PHE A 78 -7.11 11.56 0.61
C PHE A 78 -6.59 11.35 -0.83
N PRO A 79 -6.31 12.42 -1.58
CA PRO A 79 -5.88 12.27 -2.98
C PRO A 79 -4.53 11.55 -3.07
N ALA A 80 -4.32 10.88 -4.21
CA ALA A 80 -3.01 10.38 -4.59
C ALA A 80 -1.98 11.52 -4.61
N ASP A 81 -0.75 11.22 -4.19
CA ASP A 81 0.36 12.17 -4.31
C ASP A 81 1.46 11.60 -5.23
N SER A 82 1.41 12.04 -6.49
CA SER A 82 2.37 11.68 -7.53
C SER A 82 3.64 12.55 -7.53
N SER A 83 3.79 13.46 -6.57
CA SER A 83 4.95 14.37 -6.50
C SER A 83 6.19 13.77 -5.83
N TYR A 84 6.08 12.56 -5.29
CA TYR A 84 7.21 11.83 -4.70
C TYR A 84 7.87 10.91 -5.73
N THR A 85 9.19 10.80 -5.66
CA THR A 85 9.93 9.68 -6.25
C THR A 85 10.27 8.68 -5.17
N CYS A 86 10.25 7.37 -5.49
CA CYS A 86 10.43 6.32 -4.50
C CYS A 86 11.71 5.51 -4.74
N ASP A 87 12.45 5.26 -3.66
CA ASP A 87 13.47 4.22 -3.62
C ASP A 87 13.02 3.08 -2.70
N MET A 88 13.49 1.88 -2.99
CA MET A 88 13.21 0.69 -2.19
C MET A 88 14.49 -0.02 -1.77
N TYR A 89 14.51 -0.54 -0.54
CA TYR A 89 15.58 -1.39 -0.04
C TYR A 89 15.02 -2.57 0.76
N PRO A 90 15.00 -3.79 0.20
CA PRO A 90 14.64 -4.98 0.97
C PRO A 90 15.73 -5.32 1.98
N TRP A 91 15.33 -5.73 3.17
CA TRP A 91 16.23 -6.04 4.26
C TRP A 91 15.70 -7.22 5.06
N MET A 92 16.51 -8.26 5.25
CA MET A 92 16.20 -9.36 6.15
C MET A 92 16.89 -9.10 7.50
N PRO A 93 16.16 -8.67 8.55
CA PRO A 93 16.77 -8.30 9.82
C PRO A 93 17.44 -9.47 10.53
N SER A 94 16.84 -10.67 10.46
CA SER A 94 17.32 -11.87 11.14
C SER A 94 18.72 -12.31 10.70
N MET A 95 19.07 -12.02 9.45
CA MET A 95 20.33 -12.41 8.83
C MET A 95 21.20 -11.21 8.42
N GLY A 96 20.76 -9.99 8.70
CA GLY A 96 21.52 -8.77 8.45
C GLY A 96 21.93 -8.55 6.99
N HIS A 97 21.06 -8.89 6.03
CA HIS A 97 21.39 -8.77 4.60
C HIS A 97 20.24 -8.23 3.75
N SER A 98 20.58 -7.74 2.55
CA SER A 98 19.64 -7.31 1.51
C SER A 98 19.68 -8.27 0.32
N SER A 99 18.90 -8.00 -0.72
CA SER A 99 18.87 -8.76 -1.96
C SER A 99 19.27 -7.91 -3.17
N PRO A 100 19.86 -8.50 -4.22
CA PRO A 100 20.21 -7.79 -5.45
C PRO A 100 19.03 -7.75 -6.45
N ASN A 101 19.21 -7.00 -7.55
CA ASN A 101 18.30 -6.99 -8.71
C ASN A 101 16.89 -6.47 -8.42
N ASN A 102 16.76 -5.51 -7.49
CA ASN A 102 15.52 -4.80 -7.25
C ASN A 102 15.33 -3.68 -8.28
N VAL A 103 14.08 -3.39 -8.62
CA VAL A 103 13.69 -2.24 -9.43
C VAL A 103 12.88 -1.30 -8.55
N ASN A 104 13.35 -0.06 -8.43
CA ASN A 104 12.70 0.96 -7.61
C ASN A 104 11.26 1.21 -8.09
N PRO A 105 10.32 1.48 -7.16
CA PRO A 105 8.94 1.76 -7.52
C PRO A 105 8.82 3.10 -8.25
N VAL A 106 8.15 3.11 -9.40
CA VAL A 106 7.85 4.32 -10.16
C VAL A 106 6.35 4.58 -10.08
N HIS A 107 5.97 5.85 -9.95
CA HIS A 107 4.57 6.25 -10.00
C HIS A 107 3.94 5.79 -11.31
N ASP A 108 2.77 5.17 -11.21
CA ASP A 108 1.94 4.74 -12.32
C ASP A 108 0.71 5.66 -12.43
N ASP A 109 -0.46 5.22 -11.96
CA ASP A 109 -1.69 6.00 -11.92
C ASP A 109 -2.38 5.88 -10.54
N MET A 110 -3.25 6.84 -10.20
CA MET A 110 -4.08 6.83 -8.99
C MET A 110 -3.28 6.62 -7.69
N GLY A 111 -2.03 7.08 -7.65
CA GLY A 111 -1.16 6.98 -6.48
C GLY A 111 -0.46 5.62 -6.34
N HIS A 112 -0.60 4.73 -7.32
CA HIS A 112 0.12 3.47 -7.34
C HIS A 112 1.59 3.68 -7.72
N TYR A 113 2.48 2.97 -7.04
CA TYR A 113 3.91 2.91 -7.32
C TYR A 113 4.30 1.45 -7.53
N LYS A 114 4.88 1.15 -8.70
CA LYS A 114 5.18 -0.22 -9.14
C LYS A 114 6.67 -0.41 -9.37
N GLY A 115 7.20 -1.52 -8.88
CA GLY A 115 8.60 -1.91 -9.01
C GLY A 115 8.75 -3.43 -8.89
N GLN A 116 9.97 -3.88 -8.60
CA GLN A 116 10.26 -5.30 -8.43
C GLN A 116 11.15 -5.50 -7.20
N VAL A 117 10.75 -6.43 -6.34
CA VAL A 117 11.51 -6.83 -5.15
C VAL A 117 11.96 -8.28 -5.30
N ASN A 118 13.25 -8.53 -5.10
CA ASN A 118 13.82 -9.86 -5.14
C ASN A 118 13.96 -10.39 -3.71
N PHE A 119 13.54 -11.62 -3.45
CA PHE A 119 13.80 -12.30 -2.19
C PHE A 119 14.66 -13.54 -2.45
N THR A 120 15.84 -13.59 -1.85
CA THR A 120 16.81 -14.67 -2.10
C THR A 120 16.52 -15.94 -1.31
N MET A 121 15.67 -15.85 -0.29
CA MET A 121 15.25 -16.95 0.58
C MET A 121 13.93 -16.57 1.29
N THR A 122 13.23 -17.58 1.81
CA THR A 122 12.07 -17.41 2.69
C THR A 122 12.46 -16.80 4.04
N GLY A 123 11.53 -16.14 4.71
CA GLY A 123 11.70 -15.57 6.04
C GLY A 123 11.12 -14.17 6.18
N ASP A 124 11.50 -13.50 7.27
CA ASP A 124 11.03 -12.17 7.60
C ASP A 124 11.82 -11.11 6.82
N TRP A 125 11.14 -10.41 5.93
CA TRP A 125 11.67 -9.32 5.14
C TRP A 125 11.01 -8.00 5.52
N GLN A 126 11.81 -6.94 5.49
CA GLN A 126 11.35 -5.56 5.52
C GLN A 126 11.59 -4.93 4.16
N ILE A 127 10.54 -4.45 3.52
CA ILE A 127 10.66 -3.62 2.33
C ILE A 127 10.71 -2.17 2.79
N LYS A 128 11.93 -1.62 2.92
CA LYS A 128 12.10 -0.21 3.27
C LYS A 128 11.77 0.65 2.07
N VAL A 129 10.93 1.65 2.29
CA VAL A 129 10.45 2.60 1.28
C VAL A 129 10.96 3.98 1.65
N TYR A 130 11.57 4.65 0.69
CA TYR A 130 12.05 6.03 0.84
C TYR A 130 11.29 6.93 -0.11
N LEU A 131 10.68 7.98 0.44
CA LEU A 131 9.91 8.96 -0.30
C LEU A 131 10.73 10.23 -0.43
N ASN A 132 11.06 10.60 -1.67
CA ASN A 132 11.88 11.77 -1.96
C ASN A 132 11.02 12.85 -2.63
N LYS A 133 11.08 14.07 -2.11
CA LYS A 133 10.39 15.25 -2.67
C LYS A 133 11.15 16.52 -2.29
N ASN A 134 11.44 17.37 -3.26
CA ASN A 134 12.13 18.67 -3.06
C ASN A 134 13.42 18.57 -2.23
N GLY A 135 14.21 17.50 -2.42
CA GLY A 135 15.45 17.26 -1.68
C GLY A 135 15.28 16.76 -0.23
N GLN A 136 14.04 16.59 0.23
CA GLN A 136 13.73 15.92 1.50
C GLN A 136 13.51 14.44 1.28
N ARG A 137 13.87 13.62 2.28
CA ARG A 137 13.72 12.17 2.26
C ARG A 137 13.03 11.69 3.52
N ASP A 138 11.83 11.18 3.35
CA ASP A 138 11.07 10.49 4.39
C ASP A 138 11.19 8.97 4.19
N SER A 139 10.92 8.18 5.23
CA SER A 139 11.02 6.72 5.11
C SER A 139 10.00 5.98 5.96
N THR A 140 9.65 4.79 5.49
CA THR A 140 8.88 3.79 6.23
C THR A 140 9.27 2.39 5.75
N TYR A 141 8.62 1.35 6.24
CA TYR A 141 8.83 -0.01 5.77
C TYR A 141 7.57 -0.85 5.90
N PHE A 142 7.41 -1.83 5.01
CA PHE A 142 6.42 -2.89 5.13
C PHE A 142 7.09 -4.16 5.64
N ASP A 143 6.46 -4.84 6.61
CA ASP A 143 6.91 -6.14 7.09
C ASP A 143 6.21 -7.24 6.28
N LEU A 144 7.00 -8.19 5.82
CA LEU A 144 6.55 -9.32 5.01
C LEU A 144 7.14 -10.60 5.60
N VAL A 145 6.26 -11.56 5.88
CA VAL A 145 6.66 -12.90 6.34
C VAL A 145 6.14 -13.90 5.33
N PHE A 146 7.03 -14.74 4.79
CA PHE A 146 6.64 -15.85 3.92
C PHE A 146 7.67 -16.98 3.87
#